data_AF-W2SVY6-F1
#
_entry.id   AF-W2SVY6-F1
#
_cell.length_a   1.000
_cell.length_b   1.000
_cell.length_c   1.000
_cell.angle_alpha   90.00
_cell.angle_beta   90.00
_cell.angle_gamma   90.00
#
_symmetry.space_group_name_H-M   'P 1'
#
loop_
_entity.id
_entity.type
_entity.pdbx_description
1 polymer ?
#
loop_
_entity_poly.entity_id
_entity_poly.type
_entity_poly.pdbx_seq_one_letter_code
_entity_poly.pdbx_strand_id
1 'polypeptide(L)'
;MDQNAGKSPAWFQTCFNLNTELPQFVSYYLRRKASGLDNTWIIKPWNLARGLDMHVSNDLRQIIRLTESGPKIACKYIERPVLFHRSDSGCMVKFDLRYIVFLNQVRPVQAFLYKNFWIRFAINQFSLDNLDDIDTHFTVFNYGNEDKILQMECADFIKRLQETYPSIKWCDVQSKINNVLKSALEAACSYDPPRGVAKNVQSRAMYGADVMLQWSDS
;
A
#
# COMPACT_ATOMS: atom_id res chain seq x y z
N MET A 1 16.54 19.76 2.65
CA MET A 1 17.31 18.67 2.01
C MET A 1 17.96 17.89 3.13
N ASP A 2 17.64 16.61 3.26
CA ASP A 2 18.44 15.70 4.06
C ASP A 2 19.47 15.07 3.11
N GLN A 3 20.77 15.28 3.38
CA GLN A 3 21.90 14.79 2.57
C GLN A 3 22.24 13.32 2.88
N ASN A 4 21.28 12.54 3.37
CA ASN A 4 21.39 11.09 3.53
C ASN A 4 20.47 10.40 2.53
N ALA A 5 20.79 10.50 1.25
CA ALA A 5 20.15 9.75 0.18
C ALA A 5 20.60 8.28 0.21
N GLY A 6 20.27 7.56 1.28
CA GLY A 6 20.14 6.11 1.17
C GLY A 6 19.03 5.83 0.15
N LYS A 7 19.28 4.93 -0.81
CA LYS A 7 18.20 4.45 -1.69
C LYS A 7 17.04 3.99 -0.79
N SER A 8 15.85 4.54 -1.01
CA SER A 8 14.64 4.04 -0.36
C SER A 8 14.55 2.53 -0.58
N PRO A 9 14.11 1.76 0.43
CA PRO A 9 14.04 0.33 0.28
C PRO A 9 13.10 -0.04 -0.86
N ALA A 10 13.45 -1.07 -1.63
CA ALA A 10 12.68 -1.48 -2.82
C ALA A 10 11.22 -1.84 -2.52
N TRP A 11 10.87 -2.15 -1.26
CA TRP A 11 9.52 -2.46 -0.83
C TRP A 11 8.66 -1.21 -0.53
N PHE A 12 9.25 -0.02 -0.45
CA PHE A 12 8.54 1.23 -0.19
C PHE A 12 8.34 2.00 -1.49
N GLN A 13 7.08 2.34 -1.79
CA GLN A 13 6.77 3.11 -2.99
C GLN A 13 7.36 4.52 -2.89
N THR A 14 7.79 5.06 -4.03
CA THR A 14 8.23 6.45 -4.09
C THR A 14 7.05 7.35 -3.75
N CYS A 15 7.18 8.17 -2.72
CA CYS A 15 6.15 9.09 -2.27
C CYS A 15 6.70 10.49 -2.06
N PHE A 16 5.84 11.50 -2.24
CA PHE A 16 6.13 12.90 -1.99
C PHE A 16 5.00 13.51 -1.15
N ASN A 17 5.36 14.27 -0.12
CA ASN A 17 4.42 15.13 0.60
C ASN A 17 4.12 16.36 -0.28
N LEU A 18 2.93 16.44 -0.87
CA LEU A 18 2.61 17.50 -1.83
C LEU A 18 2.51 18.89 -1.18
N ASN A 19 2.49 19.00 0.15
CA ASN A 19 2.51 20.31 0.80
C ASN A 19 3.93 20.90 0.87
N THR A 20 4.94 20.04 1.02
CA THR A 20 6.33 20.47 1.24
C THR A 20 7.25 20.12 0.08
N GLU A 21 6.82 19.20 -0.80
CA GLU A 21 7.65 18.58 -1.85
C GLU A 21 7.00 18.65 -3.24
N LEU A 22 6.00 19.53 -3.45
CA LEU A 22 5.36 19.68 -4.77
C LEU A 22 6.36 19.95 -5.90
N PRO A 23 7.34 20.88 -5.78
CA PRO A 23 8.33 21.09 -6.84
C PRO A 23 9.16 19.85 -7.17
N GLN A 24 9.54 19.06 -6.15
CA GLN A 24 10.29 17.82 -6.28
C GLN A 24 9.46 16.75 -6.99
N PHE A 25 8.18 16.62 -6.62
CA PHE A 25 7.23 15.76 -7.30
C PHE A 25 7.08 16.13 -8.77
N VAL A 26 6.84 17.41 -9.09
CA VAL A 26 6.69 17.89 -10.47
C VAL A 26 7.95 17.60 -11.30
N SER A 27 9.13 17.89 -10.75
CA SER A 27 10.41 17.59 -11.40
C SER A 27 10.59 16.09 -11.65
N TYR A 28 10.26 15.24 -10.67
CA TYR A 28 10.33 13.79 -10.81
C TYR A 28 9.33 13.26 -11.86
N TYR A 29 8.09 13.73 -11.83
CA TYR A 29 7.04 13.39 -12.78
C TYR A 29 7.46 13.75 -14.22
N LEU A 30 7.96 14.97 -14.46
CA LEU A 30 8.37 15.42 -15.79
C LEU A 30 9.55 14.62 -16.33
N ARG A 31 10.52 14.25 -15.48
CA ARG A 31 11.62 13.36 -15.87
C ARG A 31 11.12 11.99 -16.27
N ARG A 32 10.23 11.37 -15.49
CA ARG A 32 9.62 10.07 -15.85
C ARG A 32 8.88 10.15 -17.18
N LYS A 33 8.13 11.23 -17.41
CA LYS A 33 7.39 11.47 -18.66
C LYS A 33 8.35 11.58 -19.85
N ALA A 34 9.43 12.34 -19.72
CA ALA A 34 10.45 12.47 -20.75
C ALA A 34 11.16 11.14 -21.05
N SER A 35 11.30 10.27 -20.06
CA SER A 35 11.86 8.92 -20.21
C SER A 35 10.85 7.86 -20.67
N GLY A 36 9.60 8.23 -20.99
CA GLY A 36 8.57 7.29 -21.42
C GLY A 36 8.12 6.29 -20.35
N LEU A 37 8.35 6.59 -19.06
CA LEU A 37 7.97 5.73 -17.94
C LEU A 37 6.52 5.99 -17.53
N ASP A 38 5.87 4.98 -16.94
CA ASP A 38 4.53 5.15 -16.34
C ASP A 38 4.54 6.26 -15.28
N ASN A 39 3.46 7.01 -15.23
CA ASN A 39 3.26 8.15 -14.35
C ASN A 39 1.89 8.09 -13.69
N THR A 40 1.44 6.89 -13.33
CA THR A 40 0.23 6.70 -12.54
C THR A 40 0.56 6.80 -11.05
N TRP A 41 -0.19 7.65 -10.34
CA TRP A 41 0.02 7.97 -8.92
C TRP A 41 -1.28 7.79 -8.15
N ILE A 42 -1.16 7.44 -6.87
CA ILE A 42 -2.26 7.53 -5.92
C ILE A 42 -2.02 8.69 -4.97
N ILE A 43 -3.00 9.58 -4.90
CA ILE A 43 -3.00 10.81 -4.13
C ILE A 43 -3.92 10.56 -2.95
N LYS A 44 -3.40 10.69 -1.74
CA LYS A 44 -4.15 10.39 -0.52
C LYS A 44 -3.95 11.47 0.54
N PRO A 45 -5.01 11.82 1.30
CA PRO A 45 -4.88 12.63 2.50
C PRO A 45 -4.14 11.86 3.59
N TRP A 46 -3.42 12.56 4.46
CA TRP A 46 -2.64 11.93 5.51
C TRP A 46 -3.46 11.53 6.75
N ASN A 47 -4.70 12.01 6.89
CA ASN A 47 -5.50 11.93 8.12
C ASN A 47 -6.98 11.60 7.87
N LEU A 48 -7.35 11.20 6.64
CA LEU A 48 -8.66 10.62 6.35
C LEU A 48 -8.54 9.10 6.21
N ALA A 49 -9.68 8.43 6.26
CA ALA A 49 -9.79 6.97 6.19
C ALA A 49 -10.88 6.55 5.22
N ARG A 50 -10.99 5.24 4.96
CA ARG A 50 -12.07 4.63 4.14
C ARG A 50 -12.10 5.11 2.68
N GLY A 51 -10.95 5.37 2.08
CA GLY A 51 -10.86 5.81 0.68
C GLY A 51 -11.30 7.25 0.42
N LEU A 52 -11.64 8.01 1.48
CA LEU A 52 -12.11 9.39 1.32
C LEU A 52 -11.02 10.28 0.75
N ASP A 53 -11.39 11.05 -0.29
CA ASP A 53 -10.53 11.99 -1.01
C ASP A 53 -9.21 11.36 -1.51
N MET A 54 -9.28 10.06 -1.83
CA MET A 54 -8.20 9.35 -2.52
C MET A 54 -8.48 9.33 -4.02
N HIS A 55 -7.44 9.61 -4.80
CA HIS A 55 -7.55 9.69 -6.26
C HIS A 55 -6.41 8.89 -6.89
N VAL A 56 -6.69 8.11 -7.92
CA VAL A 56 -5.65 7.56 -8.80
C VAL A 56 -5.62 8.43 -10.04
N SER A 57 -4.45 8.97 -10.39
CA SER A 57 -4.34 9.89 -11.51
C SER A 57 -2.98 9.80 -12.17
N ASN A 58 -2.98 10.00 -13.48
CA ASN A 58 -1.79 10.23 -14.27
C ASN A 58 -1.77 11.65 -14.88
N ASP A 59 -2.72 12.54 -14.58
CA ASP A 59 -2.72 13.94 -15.05
C ASP A 59 -2.07 14.86 -14.01
N LEU A 60 -0.88 15.36 -14.33
CA LEU A 60 -0.14 16.29 -13.48
C LEU A 60 -0.96 17.52 -13.06
N ARG A 61 -1.81 18.05 -13.94
CA ARG A 61 -2.63 19.24 -13.65
C ARG A 61 -3.68 18.94 -12.59
N GLN A 62 -4.34 17.78 -12.70
CA GLN A 62 -5.29 17.33 -11.69
C GLN A 62 -4.58 17.15 -10.35
N ILE A 63 -3.42 16.49 -10.33
CA ILE A 63 -2.65 16.24 -9.10
C ILE A 63 -2.24 17.54 -8.40
N ILE A 64 -1.78 18.54 -9.17
CA ILE A 64 -1.45 19.87 -8.61
C ILE A 64 -2.69 20.50 -7.97
N ARG A 65 -3.85 20.46 -8.63
CA ARG A 65 -5.09 21.03 -8.09
C ARG A 65 -5.60 20.30 -6.85
N LEU A 66 -5.35 19.00 -6.71
CA LEU A 66 -5.72 18.25 -5.50
C LEU A 66 -5.01 18.77 -4.23
N THR A 67 -3.94 19.54 -4.36
CA THR A 67 -3.30 20.21 -3.21
C THR A 67 -4.15 21.34 -2.62
N GLU A 68 -5.10 21.89 -3.39
CA GLU A 68 -6.02 22.94 -2.96
C GLU A 68 -7.07 22.41 -1.96
N SER A 69 -7.35 21.08 -1.95
CA SER A 69 -8.30 20.45 -1.02
C SER A 69 -7.65 20.01 0.30
N GLY A 70 -6.47 20.53 0.61
CA GLY A 70 -5.75 20.27 1.85
C GLY A 70 -4.60 19.26 1.72
N PRO A 71 -3.97 18.86 2.83
CA PRO A 71 -2.73 18.09 2.80
C PRO A 71 -2.81 16.73 2.13
N LYS A 72 -1.93 16.47 1.17
CA LYS A 72 -1.89 15.22 0.40
C LYS A 72 -0.48 14.65 0.28
N ILE A 73 -0.41 13.33 0.09
CA ILE A 73 0.79 12.60 -0.32
C ILE A 73 0.50 11.97 -1.69
N ALA A 74 1.41 12.15 -2.65
CA ALA A 74 1.41 11.38 -3.89
C ALA A 74 2.37 10.21 -3.76
N CYS A 75 1.89 8.99 -3.95
CA CYS A 75 2.70 7.78 -3.98
C CYS A 75 2.60 7.11 -5.34
N LYS A 76 3.71 6.54 -5.83
CA LYS A 76 3.70 5.79 -7.08
C LYS A 76 2.65 4.68 -6.98
N TYR A 77 1.71 4.67 -7.92
CA TYR A 77 0.67 3.65 -7.97
C TYR A 77 1.30 2.34 -8.44
N ILE A 78 0.87 1.21 -7.86
CA ILE A 78 1.30 -0.12 -8.29
C ILE A 78 0.53 -0.49 -9.56
N GLU A 79 1.18 -0.33 -10.71
CA GLU A 79 0.63 -0.59 -12.05
C GLU A 79 0.52 -2.09 -12.37
N ARG A 80 1.35 -2.93 -11.74
CA ARG A 80 1.42 -4.38 -11.96
C ARG A 80 1.21 -5.15 -10.64
N PRO A 81 0.05 -5.00 -9.98
CA PRO A 81 -0.24 -5.76 -8.77
C PRO A 81 -0.37 -7.26 -9.12
N VAL A 82 -0.13 -8.12 -8.13
CA VAL A 82 -0.61 -9.50 -8.22
C VAL A 82 -2.15 -9.45 -8.15
N LEU A 83 -2.82 -10.12 -9.06
CA LEU A 83 -4.28 -10.16 -9.14
C LEU A 83 -4.80 -11.48 -8.60
N PHE A 84 -6.08 -11.52 -8.23
CA PHE A 84 -6.73 -12.73 -7.77
C PHE A 84 -7.93 -13.06 -8.66
N HIS A 85 -8.04 -14.32 -9.09
CA HIS A 85 -9.20 -14.77 -9.85
C HIS A 85 -10.40 -14.99 -8.94
N ARG A 86 -11.40 -14.11 -9.04
CA ARG A 86 -12.69 -14.22 -8.36
C ARG A 86 -13.60 -15.19 -9.09
N SER A 87 -13.98 -16.29 -8.46
CA SER A 87 -14.81 -17.33 -9.11
C SER A 87 -16.26 -16.91 -9.34
N ASP A 88 -16.77 -16.00 -8.52
CA ASP A 88 -18.12 -15.46 -8.57
C ASP A 88 -18.34 -14.53 -9.77
N SER A 89 -17.36 -13.69 -10.09
CA SER A 89 -17.41 -12.77 -11.23
C SER A 89 -16.63 -13.25 -12.47
N GLY A 90 -15.69 -14.18 -12.30
CA GLY A 90 -14.73 -14.58 -13.34
C GLY A 90 -13.62 -13.54 -13.61
N CYS A 91 -13.54 -12.48 -12.81
CA CYS A 91 -12.59 -11.39 -13.01
C CYS A 91 -11.26 -11.62 -12.27
N MET A 92 -10.17 -11.08 -12.83
CA MET A 92 -8.90 -10.89 -12.15
C MET A 92 -8.92 -9.54 -11.43
N VAL A 93 -9.02 -9.56 -10.11
CA VAL A 93 -9.20 -8.35 -9.30
C VAL A 93 -7.97 -8.01 -8.49
N LYS A 94 -7.82 -6.73 -8.17
CA LYS A 94 -6.83 -6.25 -7.20
C LYS A 94 -7.21 -6.71 -5.79
N PHE A 95 -6.22 -6.89 -4.92
CA PHE A 95 -6.47 -7.16 -3.49
C PHE A 95 -5.37 -6.54 -2.63
N ASP A 96 -5.68 -6.35 -1.36
CA ASP A 96 -4.70 -6.06 -0.32
C ASP A 96 -4.83 -7.06 0.85
N LEU A 97 -3.78 -7.14 1.67
CA LEU A 97 -3.73 -7.98 2.85
C LEU A 97 -3.60 -7.10 4.11
N ARG A 98 -4.57 -7.22 5.01
CA ARG A 98 -4.55 -6.59 6.33
C ARG A 98 -3.98 -7.57 7.35
N TYR A 99 -2.74 -7.30 7.78
CA TYR A 99 -2.13 -7.99 8.92
C TYR A 99 -2.40 -7.24 10.22
N ILE A 100 -2.44 -7.98 11.33
CA ILE A 100 -2.48 -7.40 12.68
C ILE A 100 -1.11 -7.57 13.33
N VAL A 101 -0.53 -6.45 13.74
CA VAL A 101 0.77 -6.35 14.37
C VAL A 101 0.60 -5.86 15.79
N PHE A 102 1.01 -6.65 16.78
CA PHE A 102 1.03 -6.24 18.18
C PHE A 102 2.44 -5.82 18.57
N LEU A 103 2.64 -4.52 18.78
CA LEU A 103 3.90 -3.94 19.23
C LEU A 103 3.95 -3.95 20.76
N ASN A 104 4.87 -4.73 21.31
CA ASN A 104 5.07 -4.89 22.74
C ASN A 104 6.11 -3.90 23.30
N GLN A 105 7.15 -3.61 22.53
CA GLN A 105 8.24 -2.75 22.96
C GLN A 105 8.90 -2.08 21.75
N VAL A 106 9.36 -0.84 21.90
CA VAL A 106 10.00 -0.05 20.82
C VAL A 106 11.53 -0.11 20.81
N ARG A 107 12.17 -0.26 21.98
CA ARG A 107 13.65 -0.28 22.11
C ARG A 107 14.11 -1.28 23.19
N PRO A 108 14.62 -2.47 22.78
CA PRO A 108 14.61 -3.01 21.40
C PRO A 108 13.18 -3.28 20.90
N VAL A 109 12.99 -3.25 19.58
CA VAL A 109 11.69 -3.55 18.96
C VAL A 109 11.31 -5.00 19.26
N GLN A 110 10.14 -5.19 19.88
CA GLN A 110 9.53 -6.48 20.08
C GLN A 110 8.08 -6.40 19.60
N ALA A 111 7.76 -7.16 18.56
CA ALA A 111 6.43 -7.19 17.97
C ALA A 111 6.03 -8.62 17.62
N PHE A 112 4.72 -8.85 17.56
CA PHE A 112 4.11 -10.12 17.20
C PHE A 112 3.19 -9.89 16.01
N LEU A 113 3.27 -10.79 15.02
CA LEU A 113 2.39 -10.77 13.85
C LEU A 113 1.32 -11.84 14.02
N TYR A 114 0.05 -11.46 13.88
CA TYR A 114 -1.02 -12.44 13.83
C TYR A 114 -0.90 -13.30 12.57
N LYS A 115 -1.03 -14.62 12.71
CA LYS A 115 -0.78 -15.58 11.62
C LYS A 115 -1.83 -15.48 10.50
N ASN A 116 -3.06 -15.12 10.85
CA ASN A 116 -4.13 -14.91 9.88
C ASN A 116 -4.21 -13.43 9.55
N PHE A 117 -4.51 -13.13 8.29
CA PHE A 117 -4.70 -11.79 7.76
C PHE A 117 -6.07 -11.71 7.07
N TRP A 118 -6.60 -10.50 6.92
CA TRP A 118 -7.81 -10.28 6.16
C TRP A 118 -7.44 -9.97 4.72
N ILE A 119 -8.05 -10.68 3.78
CA ILE A 119 -7.94 -10.37 2.36
C ILE A 119 -9.06 -9.40 2.02
N ARG A 120 -8.72 -8.31 1.35
CA ARG A 120 -9.68 -7.32 0.89
C ARG A 120 -9.59 -7.22 -0.62
N PHE A 121 -10.60 -7.75 -1.30
CA PHE A 121 -10.66 -7.78 -2.76
C PHE A 121 -11.30 -6.51 -3.31
N ALA A 122 -10.85 -6.11 -4.49
CA ALA A 122 -11.58 -5.20 -5.35
C ALA A 122 -12.80 -5.90 -5.97
N ILE A 123 -13.72 -5.11 -6.49
CA ILE A 123 -14.98 -5.61 -7.07
C ILE A 123 -14.78 -5.90 -8.55
N ASN A 124 -14.21 -4.93 -9.27
CA ASN A 124 -14.11 -4.97 -10.72
C ASN A 124 -12.79 -5.60 -11.20
N GLN A 125 -12.80 -6.03 -12.46
CA GLN A 125 -11.62 -6.44 -13.20
C GLN A 125 -10.56 -5.33 -13.15
N PHE A 126 -9.33 -5.68 -12.78
CA PHE A 126 -8.26 -4.69 -12.75
C PHE A 126 -7.93 -4.20 -14.17
N SER A 127 -7.97 -2.88 -14.35
CA SER A 127 -7.46 -2.16 -15.53
C SER A 127 -6.91 -0.80 -15.09
N LEU A 128 -6.08 -0.17 -15.93
CA LEU A 128 -5.63 1.21 -15.79
C LEU A 128 -6.37 2.18 -16.75
N ASP A 129 -7.35 1.68 -17.52
CA ASP A 129 -8.05 2.46 -18.54
C ASP A 129 -8.98 3.52 -17.93
N ASN A 130 -9.54 3.25 -16.74
CA ASN A 130 -10.45 4.14 -16.03
C ASN A 130 -10.01 4.35 -14.57
N LEU A 131 -9.12 5.31 -14.35
CA LEU A 131 -8.49 5.57 -13.05
C LEU A 131 -9.46 6.09 -11.98
N ASP A 132 -10.61 6.62 -12.38
CA ASP A 132 -11.65 7.13 -11.47
C ASP A 132 -12.57 6.00 -10.97
N ASP A 133 -12.45 4.77 -11.48
CA ASP A 133 -13.24 3.64 -11.01
C ASP A 133 -12.75 3.11 -9.65
N ILE A 134 -13.41 3.59 -8.60
CA ILE A 134 -13.14 3.19 -7.22
C ILE A 134 -13.23 1.68 -7.05
N ASP A 135 -14.24 1.02 -7.65
CA ASP A 135 -14.52 -0.42 -7.54
C ASP A 135 -13.41 -1.29 -8.14
N THR A 136 -12.60 -0.73 -9.04
CA THR A 136 -11.40 -1.34 -9.62
C THR A 136 -10.15 -1.08 -8.78
N HIS A 137 -9.97 0.16 -8.31
CA HIS A 137 -8.68 0.63 -7.79
C HIS A 137 -8.53 0.53 -6.27
N PHE A 138 -9.62 0.60 -5.52
CA PHE A 138 -9.62 0.47 -4.07
C PHE A 138 -10.10 -0.92 -3.66
N THR A 139 -9.91 -1.26 -2.39
CA THR A 139 -10.20 -2.58 -1.80
C THR A 139 -10.97 -2.42 -0.49
N VAL A 140 -11.36 -1.18 -0.14
CA VAL A 140 -11.99 -0.84 1.14
C VAL A 140 -13.50 -0.71 0.95
N PHE A 141 -14.18 -1.82 0.62
CA PHE A 141 -15.63 -1.85 0.35
C PHE A 141 -16.50 -2.30 1.52
N ASN A 142 -15.89 -2.59 2.66
CA ASN A 142 -16.54 -3.14 3.87
C ASN A 142 -17.65 -2.26 4.50
N TYR A 143 -18.05 -1.17 3.85
CA TYR A 143 -19.03 -0.21 4.37
C TYR A 143 -20.17 0.10 3.41
N GLY A 144 -20.14 -0.43 2.18
CA GLY A 144 -21.09 -0.03 1.13
C GLY A 144 -22.09 -1.11 0.76
N ASN A 145 -21.62 -2.28 0.32
CA ASN A 145 -22.48 -3.28 -0.29
C ASN A 145 -21.97 -4.69 0.03
N GLU A 146 -22.45 -5.25 1.15
CA GLU A 146 -21.97 -6.54 1.70
C GLU A 146 -22.04 -7.67 0.67
N ASP A 147 -23.07 -7.67 -0.19
CA ASP A 147 -23.30 -8.69 -1.22
C ASP A 147 -22.17 -8.77 -2.26
N LYS A 148 -21.39 -7.70 -2.45
CA LYS A 148 -20.27 -7.67 -3.41
C LYS A 148 -18.94 -8.10 -2.79
N ILE A 149 -18.88 -8.23 -1.46
CA ILE A 149 -17.64 -8.51 -0.73
C ILE A 149 -17.39 -10.01 -0.72
N LEU A 150 -16.31 -10.43 -1.36
CA LEU A 150 -15.82 -11.78 -1.21
C LEU A 150 -15.03 -11.90 0.10
N GLN A 151 -15.54 -12.67 1.06
CA GLN A 151 -14.75 -13.10 2.21
C GLN A 151 -14.08 -14.44 1.93
N MET A 152 -12.86 -14.59 2.41
CA MET A 152 -12.07 -15.80 2.18
C MET A 152 -11.11 -16.04 3.34
N GLU A 153 -10.99 -17.30 3.75
CA GLU A 153 -10.00 -17.73 4.73
C GLU A 153 -8.59 -17.69 4.14
N CYS A 154 -7.59 -17.42 4.99
CA CYS A 154 -6.19 -17.34 4.58
C CYS A 154 -5.72 -18.59 3.83
N ALA A 155 -6.07 -19.78 4.35
CA ALA A 155 -5.62 -21.05 3.78
C ALA A 155 -6.16 -21.24 2.34
N ASP A 156 -7.43 -20.90 2.11
CA ASP A 156 -8.06 -20.99 0.80
C ASP A 156 -7.50 -19.97 -0.18
N PHE A 157 -7.28 -18.73 0.28
CA PHE A 157 -6.63 -17.69 -0.52
C PHE A 157 -5.25 -18.12 -0.98
N ILE A 158 -4.42 -18.61 -0.05
CA ILE A 158 -3.06 -19.07 -0.34
C ILE A 158 -3.08 -20.22 -1.33
N LYS A 159 -3.94 -21.22 -1.11
CA LYS A 159 -4.07 -22.38 -2.00
C LYS A 159 -4.41 -21.92 -3.43
N ARG A 160 -5.48 -21.13 -3.58
CA ARG A 160 -5.96 -20.66 -4.88
C ARG A 160 -4.97 -19.75 -5.59
N LEU A 161 -4.27 -18.88 -4.85
CA LEU A 161 -3.25 -18.00 -5.42
C LEU A 161 -2.09 -18.82 -5.99
N GLN A 162 -1.63 -19.85 -5.28
CA GLN A 162 -0.55 -20.73 -5.76
C GLN A 162 -1.01 -21.66 -6.91
N GLU A 163 -2.27 -22.08 -6.93
CA GLU A 163 -2.85 -22.79 -8.07
C GLU A 163 -2.89 -21.90 -9.33
N THR A 164 -3.26 -20.62 -9.16
CA THR A 164 -3.29 -19.63 -10.25
C THR A 164 -1.88 -19.25 -10.72
N TYR A 165 -0.94 -19.13 -9.78
CA TYR A 165 0.45 -18.77 -10.04
C TYR A 165 1.40 -19.78 -9.39
N PRO A 166 1.70 -20.91 -10.06
CA PRO A 166 2.58 -21.95 -9.50
C PRO A 166 4.00 -21.47 -9.17
N SER A 167 4.43 -20.34 -9.74
CA SER A 167 5.71 -19.70 -9.42
C SER A 167 5.74 -19.00 -8.05
N ILE A 168 4.57 -18.66 -7.49
CA ILE A 168 4.46 -18.07 -6.16
C ILE A 168 4.49 -19.19 -5.12
N LYS A 169 5.43 -19.10 -4.18
CA LYS A 169 5.43 -19.88 -2.95
C LYS A 169 5.10 -18.97 -1.78
N TRP A 170 4.02 -19.26 -1.06
CA TRP A 170 3.54 -18.38 0.00
C TRP A 170 4.52 -18.24 1.15
N CYS A 171 5.29 -19.28 1.48
CA CYS A 171 6.32 -19.20 2.51
C CYS A 171 7.36 -18.09 2.20
N ASP A 172 7.73 -17.93 0.94
CA ASP A 172 8.67 -16.90 0.50
C ASP A 172 8.04 -15.50 0.56
N VAL A 173 6.77 -15.39 0.14
CA VAL A 173 5.99 -14.15 0.26
C VAL A 173 5.85 -13.74 1.73
N GLN A 174 5.44 -14.66 2.61
CA GLN A 174 5.28 -14.41 4.04
C GLN A 174 6.61 -14.00 4.68
N SER A 175 7.73 -14.64 4.31
CA SER A 175 9.06 -14.25 4.79
C SER A 175 9.42 -12.81 4.38
N LYS A 176 9.13 -12.43 3.13
CA LYS A 176 9.31 -11.04 2.66
C LYS A 176 8.44 -10.06 3.44
N ILE A 177 7.15 -10.38 3.66
CA ILE A 177 6.23 -9.54 4.43
C ILE A 177 6.76 -9.35 5.86
N ASN A 178 7.19 -10.41 6.53
CA ASN A 178 7.77 -10.34 7.88
C ASN A 178 8.96 -9.39 7.92
N ASN A 179 9.86 -9.46 6.94
CA ASN A 179 11.04 -8.60 6.86
C ASN A 179 10.66 -7.13 6.60
N VAL A 180 9.68 -6.87 5.74
CA VAL A 180 9.17 -5.52 5.48
C VAL A 180 8.56 -4.92 6.74
N LEU A 181 7.66 -5.64 7.41
CA LEU A 181 7.00 -5.16 8.63
C LEU A 181 8.00 -4.92 9.76
N LYS A 182 8.97 -5.84 9.94
CA LYS A 182 10.07 -5.67 10.89
C LYS A 182 10.87 -4.40 10.59
N SER A 183 11.32 -4.23 9.34
CA SER A 183 12.12 -3.07 8.92
C SER A 183 11.37 -1.76 9.11
N ALA A 184 10.06 -1.74 8.80
CA ALA A 184 9.21 -0.57 9.00
C ALA A 184 9.07 -0.19 10.48
N LEU A 185 8.86 -1.18 11.36
CA LEU A 185 8.79 -0.95 12.82
C LEU A 185 10.12 -0.46 13.38
N GLU A 186 11.24 -1.07 12.98
CA GLU A 186 12.59 -0.67 13.38
C GLU A 186 12.87 0.77 12.95
N ALA A 187 12.57 1.13 11.70
CA ALA A 187 12.72 2.49 11.20
C ALA A 187 11.88 3.49 12.01
N ALA A 188 10.60 3.19 12.29
CA ALA A 188 9.72 4.05 13.08
C ALA A 188 10.18 4.21 14.54
N CYS A 189 10.81 3.19 15.11
CA CYS A 189 11.28 3.18 16.50
C CYS A 189 12.75 3.62 16.66
N SER A 190 13.44 3.95 15.57
CA SER A 190 14.87 4.29 15.57
C SER A 190 15.19 5.63 16.24
N TYR A 191 14.22 6.54 16.32
CA TYR A 191 14.39 7.87 16.89
C TYR A 191 13.41 8.12 18.04
N ASP A 192 13.77 9.05 18.93
CA ASP A 192 12.84 9.63 19.89
C ASP A 192 11.92 10.66 19.20
N PRO A 193 10.81 11.05 19.87
CA PRO A 193 9.96 12.15 19.39
C PRO A 193 10.76 13.44 19.18
N PRO A 194 10.38 14.30 18.23
CA PRO A 194 9.17 14.21 17.39
C PRO A 194 9.33 13.33 16.13
N ARG A 195 10.52 12.79 15.87
CA ARG A 195 10.81 12.04 14.63
C ARG A 195 10.42 10.57 14.69
N GLY A 196 10.35 10.00 15.88
CA GLY A 196 9.99 8.59 16.10
C GLY A 196 9.16 8.39 17.36
N VAL A 197 9.13 7.16 17.85
CA VAL A 197 8.26 6.75 18.97
C VAL A 197 9.01 6.81 20.30
N ALA A 198 8.40 7.44 21.31
CA ALA A 198 8.93 7.48 22.67
C ALA A 198 8.91 6.10 23.33
N LYS A 199 9.93 5.80 24.13
CA LYS A 199 10.00 4.57 24.92
C LYS A 199 9.15 4.72 26.17
N ASN A 200 8.19 3.81 26.35
CA ASN A 200 7.46 3.66 27.60
C ASN A 200 7.19 2.16 27.84
N VAL A 201 7.58 1.66 29.02
CA VAL A 201 7.49 0.25 29.38
C VAL A 201 6.05 -0.25 29.55
N GLN A 202 5.09 0.65 29.76
CA GLN A 202 3.67 0.34 29.90
C GLN A 202 2.93 0.43 28.55
N SER A 203 3.52 1.06 27.54
CA SER A 203 2.84 1.26 26.26
C SER A 203 2.87 -0.01 25.40
N ARG A 204 1.70 -0.36 24.88
CA ARG A 204 1.47 -1.43 23.90
C ARG A 204 0.57 -0.88 22.82
N ALA A 205 0.70 -1.38 21.60
CA ALA A 205 -0.14 -0.95 20.49
C ALA A 205 -0.45 -2.09 19.55
N MET A 206 -1.67 -2.08 19.01
CA MET A 206 -2.09 -2.98 17.94
C MET A 206 -2.26 -2.15 16.67
N TYR A 207 -1.62 -2.58 15.59
CA TYR A 207 -1.65 -1.90 14.30
C TYR A 207 -2.25 -2.82 13.25
N GLY A 208 -3.06 -2.24 12.36
CA GLY A 208 -3.41 -2.86 11.08
C GLY A 208 -2.39 -2.44 10.03
N ALA A 209 -1.67 -3.41 9.46
CA ALA A 209 -0.71 -3.17 8.39
C ALA A 209 -1.30 -3.63 7.04
N ASP A 210 -1.34 -2.72 6.08
CA ASP A 210 -1.88 -2.95 4.74
C ASP A 210 -0.75 -3.27 3.78
N VAL A 211 -0.79 -4.45 3.18
CA VAL A 211 0.25 -4.96 2.30
C VAL A 211 -0.33 -5.25 0.92
N MET A 212 0.35 -4.74 -0.10
CA MET A 212 0.09 -5.05 -1.51
C MET A 212 1.19 -5.94 -2.05
N LEU A 213 0.84 -6.87 -2.93
CA LEU A 213 1.81 -7.65 -3.69
C LEU A 213 1.91 -7.10 -5.12
N GLN A 214 3.13 -6.95 -5.62
CA GLN A 214 3.40 -6.53 -6.99
C GLN A 214 4.38 -7.47 -7.66
N TRP A 215 4.28 -7.59 -8.98
CA TRP A 215 5.31 -8.24 -9.77
C TRP A 215 6.56 -7.35 -9.81
N SER A 216 7.74 -7.95 -9.67
CA SER A 216 8.98 -7.25 -9.99
C SER A 216 9.09 -7.08 -11.51
N ASP A 217 9.63 -5.95 -11.96
CA ASP A 217 10.06 -5.84 -13.34
C ASP A 217 11.17 -6.86 -13.61
N SER A 218 10.99 -7.62 -14.70
CA SER A 218 11.95 -8.60 -15.21
C SER A 218 13.20 -7.94 -15.73
#